data_AF-A0A7C4E9Q1-F1
#
_entry.id   AF-A0A7C4E9Q1-F1
#
_cell.length_a   1.000
_cell.length_b   1.000
_cell.length_c   1.000
_cell.angle_alpha   90.00
_cell.angle_beta   90.00
_cell.angle_gamma   90.00
#
_symmetry.space_group_name_H-M   'P 1'
#
loop_
_entity.id
_entity.type
_entity.pdbx_description
1 polymer ?
#
loop_
_entity_poly.entity_id
_entity_poly.type
_entity_poly.pdbx_seq_one_letter_code
_entity_poly.pdbx_strand_id
1 'polypeptide(L)'
;MRATAAMIASPCRYETPVSITATPRSPTTKAAWPVRARLFALASPPAPRSTYTRSATRTTAASGAGAAQPASAAAPTIRRKRIHMDRIETPSLKRRALLMAACALALPTAAQTRLKKLLLLDFELIDEQRDEVPFPEAPARLAMIGARLRAAIEREGLYELVDDAPVAEAIRNARRQQNILDCNGCELDIARQAGAERVMFGWVQKVSNLILNINIEVRDAEDGRTLLVKSVDLRGNTDASWQRGIDYLVRDMVEKRQGNR
;
A
#
# COMPACT_ATOMS: atom_id res chain seq x y z
N MET A 1 -68.43 -45.82 0.50
CA MET A 1 -69.57 -44.94 0.87
C MET A 1 -69.41 -44.50 2.32
N ARG A 2 -69.84 -43.27 2.60
CA ARG A 2 -69.73 -42.45 3.83
C ARG A 2 -70.09 -43.17 5.15
N ALA A 3 -69.30 -42.96 6.21
CA ALA A 3 -69.60 -42.18 7.45
C ALA A 3 -70.34 -43.03 8.54
N THR A 4 -70.26 -42.87 9.86
CA THR A 4 -69.71 -41.84 10.79
C THR A 4 -69.67 -42.44 12.22
N ALA A 5 -68.71 -41.96 13.04
CA ALA A 5 -68.74 -41.65 14.49
C ALA A 5 -69.21 -42.64 15.60
N ALA A 6 -68.36 -42.83 16.63
CA ALA A 6 -68.60 -42.55 18.06
C ALA A 6 -67.40 -43.05 18.92
N MET A 7 -66.52 -42.16 19.41
CA MET A 7 -66.40 -41.69 20.80
C MET A 7 -66.49 -42.76 21.91
N ILE A 8 -65.35 -43.08 22.54
CA ILE A 8 -65.25 -43.48 23.95
C ILE A 8 -64.02 -42.80 24.56
N ALA A 9 -64.24 -42.15 25.71
CA ALA A 9 -63.34 -41.30 26.47
C ALA A 9 -62.33 -42.08 27.32
N SER A 10 -61.18 -41.46 27.61
CA SER A 10 -60.40 -41.69 28.83
C SER A 10 -59.39 -40.55 29.09
N PRO A 11 -58.99 -40.33 30.36
CA PRO A 11 -59.00 -39.00 30.94
C PRO A 11 -57.64 -38.30 31.01
N CYS A 12 -57.75 -36.99 31.22
CA CYS A 12 -56.76 -35.99 31.58
C CYS A 12 -55.51 -36.54 32.30
N ARG A 13 -54.35 -36.35 31.69
CA ARG A 13 -53.08 -36.29 32.41
C ARG A 13 -52.66 -34.83 32.44
N TYR A 14 -52.73 -34.24 33.64
CA TYR A 14 -52.19 -32.93 33.96
C TYR A 14 -50.68 -32.95 33.77
N GLU A 15 -50.17 -32.22 32.77
CA GLU A 15 -48.77 -31.79 32.74
C GLU A 15 -48.66 -30.49 33.52
N THR A 16 -47.83 -30.52 34.55
CA THR A 16 -47.43 -29.38 35.36
C THR A 16 -46.57 -28.41 34.54
N PRO A 17 -46.88 -27.11 34.48
CA PRO A 17 -45.96 -26.13 33.92
C PRO A 17 -44.78 -25.91 34.88
N VAL A 18 -43.56 -26.14 34.39
CA VAL A 18 -42.33 -25.69 35.04
C VAL A 18 -42.27 -24.18 34.92
N SER A 19 -42.56 -23.48 36.02
CA SER A 19 -42.32 -22.05 36.17
C SER A 19 -40.82 -21.78 36.14
N ILE A 20 -40.29 -21.35 34.99
CA ILE A 20 -38.93 -20.79 34.92
C ILE A 20 -39.03 -19.33 35.36
N THR A 21 -38.77 -19.09 36.64
CA THR A 21 -38.61 -17.76 37.20
C THR A 21 -37.38 -17.11 36.55
N ALA A 22 -37.61 -16.16 35.65
CA ALA A 22 -36.56 -15.33 35.08
C ALA A 22 -36.03 -14.38 36.16
N THR A 23 -34.82 -14.62 36.63
CA THR A 23 -34.08 -13.70 37.50
C THR A 23 -33.74 -12.43 36.71
N PRO A 24 -34.09 -11.21 37.17
CA PRO A 24 -33.69 -9.99 36.51
C PRO A 24 -32.18 -9.79 36.67
N ARG A 25 -31.43 -9.76 35.57
CA ARG A 25 -30.03 -9.30 35.56
C ARG A 25 -30.03 -7.80 35.83
N SER A 26 -29.38 -7.42 36.92
CA SER A 26 -29.04 -6.06 37.27
C SER A 26 -28.30 -5.35 36.12
N PRO A 27 -28.53 -4.05 35.91
CA PRO A 27 -27.78 -3.27 34.91
C PRO A 27 -26.33 -3.12 35.40
N THR A 28 -25.39 -3.72 34.66
CA THR A 28 -23.97 -3.43 34.85
C THR A 28 -23.72 -1.98 34.47
N THR A 29 -23.40 -1.19 35.47
CA THR A 29 -22.89 0.17 35.40
C THR A 29 -21.75 0.24 34.38
N LYS A 30 -21.92 1.10 33.38
CA LYS A 30 -20.87 1.48 32.43
C LYS A 30 -19.67 2.00 33.22
N ALA A 31 -18.56 1.28 33.18
CA ALA A 31 -17.28 1.80 33.64
C ALA A 31 -16.90 2.96 32.71
N ALA A 32 -17.03 4.18 33.22
CA ALA A 32 -16.56 5.39 32.57
C ALA A 32 -15.02 5.34 32.54
N TRP A 33 -14.46 5.16 31.34
CA TRP A 33 -13.04 5.36 31.11
C TRP A 33 -12.74 6.86 31.20
N PRO A 34 -11.78 7.31 32.01
CA PRO A 34 -11.41 8.71 32.06
C PRO A 34 -10.71 9.09 30.74
N VAL A 35 -11.42 9.79 29.86
CA VAL A 35 -10.83 10.51 28.72
C VAL A 35 -9.98 11.64 29.29
N ARG A 36 -8.69 11.36 29.55
CA ARG A 36 -7.69 12.42 29.68
C ARG A 36 -7.43 12.98 28.28
N ALA A 37 -8.15 14.04 27.94
CA ALA A 37 -7.79 14.91 26.83
C ALA A 37 -6.41 15.53 27.10
N ARG A 38 -5.34 14.92 26.57
CA ARG A 38 -4.07 15.61 26.39
C ARG A 38 -4.23 16.52 25.17
N LEU A 39 -4.56 17.79 25.44
CA LEU A 39 -4.34 18.90 24.53
C LEU A 39 -2.84 18.97 24.22
N PHE A 40 -2.39 18.27 23.18
CA PHE A 40 -1.13 18.62 22.51
C PHE A 40 -1.44 19.81 21.61
N ALA A 41 -1.10 21.00 22.08
CA ALA A 41 -0.98 22.17 21.23
C ALA A 41 0.04 21.86 20.13
N LEU A 42 -0.45 21.67 18.89
CA LEU A 42 0.36 21.60 17.69
C LEU A 42 0.92 23.00 17.41
N ALA A 43 2.06 23.32 18.02
CA ALA A 43 2.92 24.38 17.51
C ALA A 43 3.52 23.88 16.19
N SER A 44 2.92 24.31 15.08
CA SER A 44 3.45 24.08 13.74
C SER A 44 4.80 24.80 13.61
N PRO A 45 5.90 24.13 13.25
CA PRO A 45 7.13 24.84 12.89
C PRO A 45 6.91 25.60 11.56
N PRO A 46 7.37 26.86 11.44
CA PRO A 46 7.26 27.60 10.19
C PRO A 46 8.12 26.97 9.09
N ALA A 47 7.53 26.84 7.90
CA ALA A 47 8.20 26.32 6.71
C ALA A 47 9.46 27.15 6.35
N PRO A 48 10.55 26.51 5.89
CA PRO A 48 11.71 27.24 5.39
C PRO A 48 11.35 27.98 4.09
N ARG A 49 11.45 29.31 4.12
CA ARG A 49 11.34 30.16 2.93
C ARG A 49 12.51 29.85 2.00
N SER A 50 12.23 29.20 0.89
CA SER A 50 13.15 29.09 -0.24
C SER A 50 13.35 30.47 -0.87
N THR A 51 14.47 31.11 -0.56
CA THR A 51 14.98 32.24 -1.35
C THR A 51 15.62 31.69 -2.61
N TYR A 52 14.82 31.48 -3.65
CA TYR A 52 15.33 31.22 -5.00
C TYR A 52 15.72 32.57 -5.62
N THR A 53 17.01 32.91 -5.57
CA THR A 53 17.58 34.05 -6.29
C THR A 53 17.62 33.72 -7.79
N ARG A 54 16.64 34.25 -8.52
CA ARG A 54 16.62 34.22 -9.99
C ARG A 54 17.57 35.30 -10.52
N SER A 55 18.81 34.93 -10.82
CA SER A 55 19.73 35.80 -11.57
C SER A 55 19.28 35.88 -13.02
N ALA A 56 18.46 36.90 -13.32
CA ALA A 56 18.15 37.33 -14.67
C ALA A 56 18.98 38.58 -14.99
N THR A 57 20.11 38.42 -15.69
CA THR A 57 20.82 39.54 -16.31
C THR A 57 20.30 39.73 -17.73
N ARG A 58 19.30 40.60 -17.85
CA ARG A 58 18.91 41.27 -19.09
C ARG A 58 19.69 42.58 -19.12
N THR A 59 20.76 42.66 -19.92
CA THR A 59 21.46 43.94 -20.15
C THR A 59 20.86 44.62 -21.36
N THR A 60 20.10 45.68 -21.08
CA THR A 60 19.67 46.71 -22.02
C THR A 60 20.84 47.63 -22.38
N ALA A 61 20.96 47.94 -23.65
CA ALA A 61 21.82 48.99 -24.17
C ALA A 61 21.21 50.39 -23.90
N ALA A 62 22.04 51.36 -23.51
CA ALA A 62 22.00 52.76 -24.00
C ALA A 62 23.11 53.63 -23.38
N SER A 63 23.97 54.14 -24.27
CA SER A 63 24.45 55.52 -24.40
C SER A 63 24.90 56.34 -23.17
N GLY A 64 26.19 56.70 -23.17
CA GLY A 64 26.73 57.86 -22.46
C GLY A 64 28.17 58.15 -22.88
N ALA A 65 28.36 59.23 -23.65
CA ALA A 65 29.63 59.69 -24.19
C ALA A 65 30.49 60.43 -23.13
N GLY A 66 31.82 60.32 -23.26
CA GLY A 66 32.77 61.10 -22.47
C GLY A 66 34.21 60.62 -22.68
N ALA A 67 34.93 61.28 -23.58
CA ALA A 67 36.28 60.94 -24.02
C ALA A 67 37.36 61.32 -23.00
N ALA A 68 38.37 60.46 -22.84
CA ALA A 68 39.73 60.83 -22.45
C ALA A 68 40.73 59.75 -22.92
N GLN A 69 41.65 60.15 -23.78
CA GLN A 69 42.93 59.48 -24.13
C GLN A 69 43.88 59.49 -22.91
N PRO A 70 44.94 58.64 -22.80
CA PRO A 70 45.99 58.51 -23.82
C PRO A 70 46.79 57.18 -23.91
N ALA A 71 47.77 57.25 -24.82
CA ALA A 71 49.09 56.61 -24.81
C ALA A 71 49.26 55.22 -25.46
N SER A 72 49.96 55.29 -26.60
CA SER A 72 50.61 54.23 -27.37
C SER A 72 51.66 53.48 -26.55
N ALA A 73 51.62 52.15 -26.58
CA ALA A 73 52.77 51.29 -26.32
C ALA A 73 52.69 50.02 -27.18
N ALA A 74 53.84 49.66 -27.75
CA ALA A 74 54.08 48.73 -28.85
C ALA A 74 53.49 47.32 -28.74
N ALA A 75 53.06 46.77 -29.88
CA ALA A 75 52.76 45.36 -30.06
C ALA A 75 54.05 44.52 -30.18
N PRO A 76 54.18 43.37 -29.48
CA PRO A 76 55.27 42.44 -29.73
C PRO A 76 54.95 41.54 -30.93
N THR A 77 55.90 41.46 -31.87
CA THR A 77 55.84 40.59 -33.04
C THR A 77 55.96 39.12 -32.60
N ILE A 78 54.87 38.35 -32.73
CA ILE A 78 54.89 36.90 -32.44
C ILE A 78 55.64 36.18 -33.56
N ARG A 79 56.89 35.80 -33.27
CA ARG A 79 57.73 34.93 -34.09
C ARG A 79 57.15 33.50 -34.04
N ARG A 80 56.54 33.02 -35.14
CA ARG A 80 56.06 31.64 -35.25
C ARG A 80 57.23 30.67 -35.12
N LYS A 81 57.34 29.99 -33.97
CA LYS A 81 58.25 28.86 -33.78
C LYS A 81 57.67 27.66 -34.54
N ARG A 82 58.43 27.14 -35.51
CA ARG A 82 58.11 25.90 -36.23
C ARG A 82 58.24 24.76 -35.23
N ILE A 83 57.12 24.17 -34.81
CA ILE A 83 57.11 22.97 -33.97
C ILE A 83 57.61 21.81 -34.84
N HIS A 84 58.75 21.22 -34.45
CA HIS A 84 59.20 19.95 -35.03
C HIS A 84 58.34 18.85 -34.42
N MET A 85 57.63 18.13 -35.28
CA MET A 85 56.74 17.06 -34.88
C MET A 85 57.57 15.78 -34.85
N ASP A 86 58.10 15.45 -33.67
CA ASP A 86 58.79 14.18 -33.47
C ASP A 86 57.80 13.03 -33.62
N ARG A 87 58.28 11.99 -34.32
CA ARG A 87 57.54 10.80 -34.68
C ARG A 87 57.16 10.04 -33.41
N ILE A 88 55.88 10.08 -33.03
CA ILE A 88 55.32 9.27 -31.95
C ILE A 88 55.44 7.80 -32.36
N GLU A 89 56.35 7.06 -31.73
CA GLU A 89 56.45 5.60 -31.90
C GLU A 89 55.19 4.95 -31.36
N THR A 90 54.47 4.23 -32.22
CA THR A 90 53.22 3.55 -31.89
C THR A 90 53.51 2.29 -31.05
N PRO A 91 53.10 2.21 -29.76
CA PRO A 91 53.20 0.97 -29.02
C PRO A 91 52.28 -0.10 -29.64
N SER A 92 52.83 -1.31 -29.81
CA SER A 92 52.21 -2.39 -30.58
C SER A 92 50.74 -2.67 -30.21
N LEU A 93 49.91 -2.88 -31.23
CA LEU A 93 48.48 -3.20 -31.13
C LEU A 93 48.15 -4.35 -30.15
N LYS A 94 49.12 -5.23 -29.87
CA LYS A 94 48.96 -6.37 -28.95
C LYS A 94 48.71 -5.95 -27.49
N ARG A 95 49.26 -4.82 -27.02
CA ARG A 95 49.05 -4.33 -25.63
C ARG A 95 47.69 -3.66 -25.42
N ARG A 96 47.12 -3.05 -26.46
CA ARG A 96 45.78 -2.44 -26.41
C ARG A 96 44.66 -3.50 -26.42
N ALA A 97 44.88 -4.63 -27.13
CA ALA A 97 43.95 -5.74 -27.14
C ALA A 97 43.80 -6.41 -25.76
N LEU A 98 44.90 -6.51 -24.98
CA LEU A 98 44.88 -7.18 -23.67
C LEU A 98 44.13 -6.36 -22.59
N LEU A 99 44.20 -5.03 -22.64
CA LEU A 99 43.51 -4.13 -21.70
C LEU A 99 42.00 -4.02 -21.99
N MET A 100 41.57 -4.11 -23.25
CA MET A 100 40.15 -4.16 -23.61
C MET A 100 39.51 -5.52 -23.31
N ALA A 101 40.27 -6.61 -23.38
CA ALA A 101 39.79 -7.95 -23.00
C ALA A 101 39.58 -8.09 -21.47
N ALA A 102 40.39 -7.40 -20.64
CA ALA A 102 40.27 -7.47 -19.18
C ALA A 102 39.05 -6.70 -18.61
N CYS A 103 38.59 -5.63 -19.28
CA CYS A 103 37.39 -4.88 -18.85
C CYS A 103 36.06 -5.55 -19.26
N ALA A 104 36.07 -6.50 -20.18
CA ALA A 104 34.85 -7.14 -20.68
C ALA A 104 34.27 -8.20 -19.72
N LEU A 105 34.99 -8.60 -18.66
CA LEU A 105 34.53 -9.61 -17.70
C LEU A 105 33.90 -9.04 -16.42
N ALA A 106 33.83 -7.72 -16.26
CA ALA A 106 33.25 -7.08 -15.08
C ALA A 106 31.87 -6.48 -15.37
N LEU A 107 30.99 -7.20 -16.09
CA LEU A 107 29.58 -6.83 -16.08
C LEU A 107 29.04 -7.09 -14.66
N PRO A 108 28.55 -6.07 -13.94
CA PRO A 108 27.84 -6.32 -12.70
C PRO A 108 26.58 -7.08 -13.07
N THR A 109 26.50 -8.36 -12.67
CA THR A 109 25.25 -9.10 -12.69
C THR A 109 24.29 -8.33 -11.80
N ALA A 110 23.34 -7.61 -12.38
CA ALA A 110 22.27 -7.01 -11.60
C ALA A 110 21.58 -8.17 -10.87
N ALA A 111 21.81 -8.27 -9.56
CA ALA A 111 21.11 -9.23 -8.73
C ALA A 111 19.63 -8.87 -8.82
N GLN A 112 18.88 -9.61 -9.64
CA GLN A 112 17.43 -9.52 -9.66
C GLN A 112 16.96 -10.02 -8.30
N THR A 113 16.53 -9.10 -7.44
CA THR A 113 15.90 -9.48 -6.18
C THR A 113 14.65 -10.27 -6.53
N ARG A 114 14.65 -11.57 -6.18
CA ARG A 114 13.48 -12.44 -6.33
C ARG A 114 12.28 -11.79 -5.65
N LEU A 115 11.11 -11.89 -6.27
CA LEU A 115 9.86 -11.47 -5.65
C LEU A 115 9.52 -12.38 -4.47
N LYS A 116 9.19 -11.76 -3.34
CA LYS A 116 8.71 -12.41 -2.13
C LYS A 116 7.33 -12.98 -2.41
N LYS A 117 7.11 -14.20 -1.94
CA LYS A 117 5.80 -14.87 -2.00
C LYS A 117 4.80 -14.18 -1.08
N LEU A 118 3.66 -13.78 -1.63
CA LEU A 118 2.60 -13.08 -0.91
C LEU A 118 1.30 -13.89 -0.97
N LEU A 119 0.75 -14.20 0.20
CA LEU A 119 -0.65 -14.59 0.30
C LEU A 119 -1.49 -13.33 0.42
N LEU A 120 -2.39 -13.09 -0.56
CA LEU A 120 -3.35 -12.00 -0.51
C LEU A 120 -4.72 -12.52 -0.09
N LEU A 121 -5.10 -12.22 1.16
CA LEU A 121 -6.40 -12.53 1.72
C LEU A 121 -7.46 -11.57 1.16
N ASP A 122 -8.72 -12.02 1.19
CA ASP A 122 -9.84 -11.20 0.74
C ASP A 122 -10.07 -9.98 1.65
N PHE A 123 -10.66 -8.94 1.06
CA PHE A 123 -11.05 -7.75 1.81
C PHE A 123 -12.22 -8.03 2.75
N GLU A 124 -12.15 -7.44 3.94
CA GLU A 124 -13.24 -7.43 4.91
C GLU A 124 -13.97 -6.07 4.93
N LEU A 125 -15.23 -6.08 5.37
CA LEU A 125 -16.03 -4.87 5.57
C LEU A 125 -16.21 -4.58 7.07
N ILE A 126 -15.82 -3.39 7.49
CA ILE A 126 -16.22 -2.80 8.77
C ILE A 126 -17.31 -1.76 8.45
N ASP A 127 -18.57 -2.13 8.66
CA ASP A 127 -19.71 -1.23 8.52
C ASP A 127 -20.31 -0.92 9.88
N GLU A 128 -20.16 0.35 10.30
CA GLU A 128 -20.68 0.90 11.55
C GLU A 128 -22.18 1.20 11.46
N GLN A 129 -22.76 1.26 10.25
CA GLN A 129 -24.18 1.53 10.01
C GLN A 129 -24.95 0.32 9.48
N ARG A 130 -24.41 -0.90 9.67
CA ARG A 130 -24.94 -2.12 9.03
C ARG A 130 -26.41 -2.38 9.35
N ASP A 131 -26.83 -2.01 10.55
CA ASP A 131 -28.17 -2.28 11.07
C ASP A 131 -29.18 -1.20 10.61
N GLU A 132 -28.71 0.02 10.32
CA GLU A 132 -29.54 1.12 9.85
C GLU A 132 -29.59 1.26 8.32
N VAL A 133 -28.47 0.97 7.64
CA VAL A 133 -28.29 1.21 6.21
C VAL A 133 -27.76 -0.06 5.53
N PRO A 134 -28.65 -0.88 4.93
CA PRO A 134 -28.25 -2.06 4.20
C PRO A 134 -27.24 -1.74 3.09
N PHE A 135 -26.25 -2.60 2.92
CA PHE A 135 -25.25 -2.46 1.87
C PHE A 135 -25.08 -3.79 1.08
N PRO A 136 -26.08 -4.19 0.28
CA PRO A 136 -26.09 -5.48 -0.41
C PRO A 136 -25.00 -5.62 -1.48
N GLU A 137 -24.46 -4.53 -2.01
CA GLU A 137 -23.38 -4.55 -3.01
C GLU A 137 -22.00 -4.83 -2.39
N ALA A 138 -21.87 -4.82 -1.06
CA ALA A 138 -20.59 -4.98 -0.40
C ALA A 138 -19.82 -6.24 -0.83
N PRO A 139 -20.40 -7.45 -0.86
CA PRO A 139 -19.64 -8.65 -1.25
C PRO A 139 -19.09 -8.55 -2.67
N ALA A 140 -19.90 -8.03 -3.61
CA ALA A 140 -19.48 -7.84 -5.00
C ALA A 140 -18.36 -6.80 -5.12
N ARG A 141 -18.45 -5.69 -4.37
CA ARG A 141 -17.43 -4.64 -4.37
C ARG A 141 -16.12 -5.09 -3.73
N LEU A 142 -16.17 -5.82 -2.60
CA LEU A 142 -14.99 -6.39 -1.96
C LEU A 142 -14.27 -7.37 -2.91
N ALA A 143 -15.01 -8.26 -3.58
CA ALA A 143 -14.46 -9.16 -4.58
C ALA A 143 -13.83 -8.40 -5.76
N MET A 144 -14.51 -7.36 -6.26
CA MET A 144 -14.02 -6.51 -7.34
C MET A 144 -12.68 -5.84 -6.97
N ILE A 145 -12.58 -5.22 -5.79
CA ILE A 145 -11.34 -4.57 -5.38
C ILE A 145 -10.22 -5.56 -5.07
N GLY A 146 -10.55 -6.74 -4.52
CA GLY A 146 -9.60 -7.83 -4.30
C GLY A 146 -9.00 -8.35 -5.61
N ALA A 147 -9.84 -8.64 -6.61
CA ALA A 147 -9.38 -9.06 -7.93
C ALA A 147 -8.54 -7.97 -8.62
N ARG A 148 -8.95 -6.70 -8.49
CA ARG A 148 -8.20 -5.56 -9.03
C ARG A 148 -6.83 -5.41 -8.39
N LEU A 149 -6.74 -5.57 -7.07
CA LEU A 149 -5.47 -5.51 -6.33
C LEU A 149 -4.55 -6.67 -6.74
N ARG A 150 -5.06 -7.91 -6.82
CA ARG A 150 -4.31 -9.09 -7.28
C ARG A 150 -3.68 -8.83 -8.66
N ALA A 151 -4.50 -8.44 -9.64
CA ALA A 151 -4.03 -8.16 -11.00
C ALA A 151 -3.00 -7.00 -11.05
N ALA A 152 -3.13 -6.01 -10.18
CA ALA A 152 -2.21 -4.89 -10.13
C ALA A 152 -0.87 -5.28 -9.47
N ILE A 153 -0.88 -6.10 -8.41
CA ILE A 153 0.35 -6.62 -7.78
C ILE A 153 1.19 -7.42 -8.79
N GLU A 154 0.54 -8.29 -9.57
CA GLU A 154 1.20 -9.10 -10.60
C GLU A 154 1.74 -8.22 -11.73
N ARG A 155 0.90 -7.33 -12.28
CA ARG A 155 1.28 -6.44 -13.40
C ARG A 155 2.46 -5.54 -13.06
N GLU A 156 2.47 -4.97 -11.86
CA GLU A 156 3.53 -4.06 -11.40
C GLU A 156 4.74 -4.82 -10.81
N GLY A 157 4.69 -6.15 -10.72
CA GLY A 157 5.77 -6.98 -10.18
C GLY A 157 6.08 -6.67 -8.71
N LEU A 158 5.06 -6.39 -7.89
CA LEU A 158 5.26 -5.99 -6.49
C LEU A 158 5.57 -7.20 -5.59
N TYR A 159 4.96 -8.35 -5.88
CA TYR A 159 5.11 -9.62 -5.15
C TYR A 159 4.79 -10.81 -6.07
N GLU A 160 5.23 -12.01 -5.70
CA GLU A 160 4.80 -13.27 -6.31
C GLU A 160 3.55 -13.76 -5.57
N LEU A 161 2.37 -13.77 -6.18
CA LEU A 161 1.15 -14.24 -5.52
C LEU A 161 1.17 -15.76 -5.35
N VAL A 162 0.79 -16.22 -4.15
CA VAL A 162 0.64 -17.63 -3.82
C VAL A 162 -0.80 -18.07 -4.09
N ASP A 163 -0.97 -19.29 -4.60
CA ASP A 163 -2.27 -19.94 -4.73
C ASP A 163 -2.87 -20.22 -3.33
N ASP A 164 -4.07 -19.70 -3.09
CA ASP A 164 -4.78 -19.84 -1.83
C ASP A 164 -5.68 -21.08 -1.77
N ALA A 165 -5.86 -21.80 -2.88
CA ALA A 165 -6.70 -22.99 -2.95
C ALA A 165 -6.36 -24.06 -1.89
N PRO A 166 -5.07 -24.36 -1.59
CA PRO A 166 -4.71 -25.33 -0.55
C PRO A 166 -5.12 -24.92 0.86
N VAL A 167 -5.26 -23.61 1.13
CA VAL A 167 -5.59 -23.04 2.44
C VAL A 167 -6.99 -22.43 2.50
N ALA A 168 -7.79 -22.59 1.45
CA ALA A 168 -9.09 -21.95 1.32
C ALA A 168 -10.06 -22.29 2.48
N GLU A 169 -10.02 -23.52 3.00
CA GLU A 169 -10.84 -23.88 4.16
C GLU A 169 -10.34 -23.24 5.47
N ALA A 170 -9.02 -23.08 5.64
CA ALA A 170 -8.47 -22.37 6.79
C ALA A 170 -8.86 -20.88 6.76
N ILE A 171 -8.79 -20.25 5.58
CA ILE A 171 -9.27 -18.88 5.37
C ILE A 171 -10.77 -18.77 5.72
N ARG A 172 -11.61 -19.66 5.20
CA ARG A 172 -13.05 -19.65 5.51
C ARG A 172 -13.34 -19.84 7.00
N ASN A 173 -12.61 -20.75 7.66
CA ASN A 173 -12.76 -20.97 9.11
C ASN A 173 -12.40 -19.73 9.92
N ALA A 174 -11.26 -19.10 9.61
CA ALA A 174 -10.83 -17.88 10.28
C ALA A 174 -11.89 -16.78 10.17
N ARG A 175 -12.39 -16.52 8.95
CA ARG A 175 -13.41 -15.49 8.68
C ARG A 175 -14.75 -15.76 9.36
N ARG A 176 -15.13 -17.03 9.54
CA ARG A 176 -16.35 -17.41 10.28
C ARG A 176 -16.24 -17.15 11.78
N GLN A 177 -15.04 -17.27 12.33
CA GLN A 177 -14.82 -17.09 13.76
C GLN A 177 -14.71 -15.61 14.14
N GLN A 178 -13.98 -14.83 13.35
CA GLN A 178 -13.75 -13.41 13.59
C GLN A 178 -13.22 -12.71 12.33
N ASN A 179 -13.15 -11.38 12.38
CA ASN A 179 -12.48 -10.60 11.34
C ASN A 179 -10.98 -10.92 11.32
N ILE A 180 -10.39 -11.08 10.13
CA ILE A 180 -8.94 -11.31 9.95
C ILE A 180 -8.10 -10.23 10.65
N LEU A 181 -8.60 -9.00 10.73
CA LEU A 181 -7.93 -7.90 11.43
C LEU A 181 -7.70 -8.15 12.92
N ASP A 182 -8.63 -8.88 13.55
CA ASP A 182 -8.68 -9.10 14.99
C ASP A 182 -8.32 -10.55 15.35
N CYS A 183 -7.83 -11.33 14.38
CA CYS A 183 -7.70 -12.78 14.54
C CYS A 183 -6.44 -13.26 15.27
N ASN A 184 -5.70 -12.34 15.89
CA ASN A 184 -4.54 -12.62 16.75
C ASN A 184 -3.48 -13.54 16.12
N GLY A 185 -3.15 -13.33 14.83
CA GLY A 185 -2.07 -14.05 14.15
C GLY A 185 -2.54 -15.23 13.30
N CYS A 186 -3.84 -15.51 13.21
CA CYS A 186 -4.37 -16.56 12.34
C CYS A 186 -3.97 -16.35 10.87
N GLU A 187 -3.85 -15.10 10.44
CA GLU A 187 -3.41 -14.71 9.10
C GLU A 187 -1.97 -15.13 8.82
N LEU A 188 -1.12 -15.13 9.84
CA LEU A 188 0.27 -15.56 9.74
C LEU A 188 0.36 -17.08 9.59
N ASP A 189 -0.45 -17.82 10.36
CA ASP A 189 -0.50 -19.28 10.29
C ASP A 189 -0.99 -19.76 8.91
N ILE A 190 -2.03 -19.12 8.38
CA ILE A 190 -2.54 -19.40 7.03
C ILE A 190 -1.46 -19.10 5.98
N ALA A 191 -0.76 -17.97 6.10
CA ALA A 191 0.30 -17.60 5.16
C ALA A 191 1.47 -18.59 5.18
N ARG A 192 1.92 -19.02 6.37
CA ARG A 192 2.94 -20.06 6.52
C ARG A 192 2.48 -21.38 5.90
N GLN A 193 1.23 -21.78 6.15
CA GLN A 193 0.66 -23.01 5.57
C GLN A 193 0.60 -22.94 4.04
N ALA A 194 0.34 -21.77 3.47
CA ALA A 194 0.36 -21.53 2.02
C ALA A 194 1.79 -21.47 1.44
N GLY A 195 2.83 -21.40 2.28
CA GLY A 195 4.21 -21.21 1.83
C GLY A 195 4.51 -19.77 1.39
N ALA A 196 3.77 -18.80 1.90
CA ALA A 196 3.99 -17.38 1.66
C ALA A 196 5.02 -16.79 2.65
N GLU A 197 5.85 -15.88 2.16
CA GLU A 197 6.81 -15.11 2.96
C GLU A 197 6.14 -13.87 3.58
N ARG A 198 5.04 -13.41 2.96
CA ARG A 198 4.26 -12.24 3.32
C ARG A 198 2.78 -12.58 3.32
N VAL A 199 2.03 -11.90 4.18
CA VAL A 199 0.57 -11.86 4.11
C VAL A 199 0.12 -10.42 3.89
N MET A 200 -0.79 -10.24 2.96
CA MET A 200 -1.51 -8.99 2.78
C MET A 200 -2.99 -9.23 3.01
N PHE A 201 -3.60 -8.35 3.79
CA PHE A 201 -5.04 -8.30 3.97
C PHE A 201 -5.47 -6.84 3.90
N GLY A 202 -6.73 -6.64 3.57
CA GLY A 202 -7.31 -5.31 3.44
C GLY A 202 -8.68 -5.25 4.03
N TRP A 203 -9.12 -4.04 4.35
CA TRP A 203 -10.46 -3.81 4.83
C TRP A 203 -11.00 -2.48 4.36
N VAL A 204 -12.32 -2.45 4.17
CA VAL A 204 -13.05 -1.23 3.89
C VAL A 204 -13.81 -0.85 5.14
N GLN A 205 -13.55 0.36 5.63
CA GLN A 205 -14.32 0.96 6.71
C GLN A 205 -15.38 1.88 6.10
N LYS A 206 -16.65 1.55 6.28
CA LYS A 206 -17.80 2.34 5.86
C LYS A 206 -18.40 3.04 7.08
N VAL A 207 -18.15 4.35 7.16
CA VAL A 207 -18.76 5.23 8.17
C VAL A 207 -20.09 5.79 7.63
N SER A 208 -20.17 6.03 6.31
CA SER A 208 -21.41 6.39 5.63
C SER A 208 -21.37 6.05 4.13
N ASN A 209 -22.47 6.26 3.40
CA ASN A 209 -22.48 6.16 1.93
C ASN A 209 -21.63 7.24 1.24
N LEU A 210 -21.26 8.30 1.95
CA LEU A 210 -20.39 9.36 1.41
C LEU A 210 -18.93 9.16 1.82
N ILE A 211 -18.64 8.62 3.02
CA ILE A 211 -17.30 8.56 3.59
C ILE A 211 -16.92 7.11 3.89
N LEU A 212 -15.92 6.62 3.17
CA LEU A 212 -15.36 5.29 3.33
C LEU A 212 -13.82 5.40 3.29
N ASN A 213 -13.14 4.40 3.84
CA ASN A 213 -11.68 4.27 3.74
C ASN A 213 -11.34 2.84 3.32
N ILE A 214 -10.45 2.67 2.34
CA ILE A 214 -9.85 1.38 1.99
C ILE A 214 -8.45 1.33 2.58
N ASN A 215 -8.19 0.27 3.34
CA ASN A 215 -6.92 0.02 3.99
C ASN A 215 -6.31 -1.29 3.50
N ILE A 216 -4.99 -1.34 3.42
CA ILE A 216 -4.23 -2.57 3.21
C ILE A 216 -3.06 -2.60 4.19
N GLU A 217 -2.73 -3.80 4.65
CA GLU A 217 -1.58 -4.07 5.49
C GLU A 217 -0.80 -5.25 4.93
N VAL A 218 0.53 -5.17 4.99
CA VAL A 218 1.44 -6.28 4.68
C VAL A 218 2.23 -6.60 5.93
N ARG A 219 2.20 -7.88 6.33
CA ARG A 219 2.97 -8.41 7.45
C ARG A 219 3.93 -9.49 6.99
N ASP A 220 5.05 -9.60 7.70
CA ASP A 220 5.98 -10.71 7.56
C ASP A 220 5.34 -11.98 8.15
N ALA A 221 5.33 -13.07 7.38
CA ALA A 221 4.69 -14.31 7.83
C ALA A 221 5.50 -15.04 8.92
N GLU A 222 6.81 -14.80 9.03
CA GLU A 222 7.67 -15.45 10.02
C GLU A 222 7.46 -14.84 11.41
N ASP A 223 7.73 -13.54 11.55
CA ASP A 223 7.75 -12.84 12.84
C ASP A 223 6.51 -11.97 13.11
N GLY A 224 5.61 -11.83 12.12
CA GLY A 224 4.39 -11.04 12.24
C GLY A 224 4.60 -9.52 12.18
N ARG A 225 5.81 -9.04 11.87
CA ARG A 225 6.09 -7.60 11.80
C ARG A 225 5.31 -6.94 10.66
N THR A 226 4.67 -5.82 10.95
CA THR A 226 4.04 -4.97 9.92
C THR A 226 5.11 -4.28 9.09
N LEU A 227 5.09 -4.53 7.79
CA LEU A 227 6.07 -4.01 6.81
C LEU A 227 5.51 -2.81 6.03
N LEU A 228 4.19 -2.77 5.84
CA LEU A 228 3.50 -1.72 5.10
C LEU A 228 2.07 -1.58 5.60
N VAL A 229 1.65 -0.33 5.82
CA VAL A 229 0.24 0.03 6.00
C VAL A 229 -0.07 1.17 5.05
N LYS A 230 -1.16 1.04 4.30
CA LYS A 230 -1.63 2.08 3.38
C LYS A 230 -3.13 2.24 3.52
N SER A 231 -3.59 3.47 3.34
CA SER A 231 -5.00 3.84 3.47
C SER A 231 -5.34 4.91 2.44
N VAL A 232 -6.60 4.93 2.00
CA VAL A 232 -7.15 5.97 1.12
C VAL A 232 -8.61 6.24 1.47
N ASP A 233 -8.91 7.51 1.71
CA ASP A 233 -10.28 7.97 1.90
C ASP A 233 -11.01 8.14 0.57
N LEU A 234 -12.26 7.69 0.54
CA LEU A 234 -13.16 7.78 -0.58
C LEU A 234 -14.31 8.74 -0.24
N ARG A 235 -14.61 9.61 -1.21
CA ARG A 235 -15.86 10.39 -1.22
C ARG A 235 -16.82 9.74 -2.22
N GLY A 236 -17.80 9.02 -1.69
CA GLY A 236 -18.84 8.31 -2.43
C GLY A 236 -18.68 6.79 -2.44
N ASN A 237 -19.81 6.07 -2.35
CA ASN A 237 -19.89 4.61 -2.35
C ASN A 237 -20.31 4.06 -3.71
N THR A 238 -19.42 4.13 -4.70
CA THR A 238 -19.65 3.67 -6.08
C THR A 238 -18.54 2.72 -6.52
N ASP A 239 -18.80 1.85 -7.48
CA ASP A 239 -17.79 0.93 -8.01
C ASP A 239 -16.54 1.69 -8.50
N ALA A 240 -16.76 2.81 -9.18
CA ALA A 240 -15.68 3.66 -9.71
C ALA A 240 -14.85 4.31 -8.59
N SER A 241 -15.45 4.74 -7.48
CA SER A 241 -14.68 5.29 -6.36
C SER A 241 -13.84 4.22 -5.67
N TRP A 242 -14.37 3.01 -5.50
CA TRP A 242 -13.64 1.87 -4.94
C TRP A 242 -12.46 1.44 -5.81
N GLN A 243 -12.66 1.31 -7.12
CA GLN A 243 -11.60 0.97 -8.07
C GLN A 243 -10.47 2.01 -8.07
N ARG A 244 -10.82 3.31 -8.12
CA ARG A 244 -9.82 4.39 -8.03
C ARG A 244 -9.05 4.37 -6.71
N GLY A 245 -9.69 3.96 -5.62
CA GLY A 245 -9.04 3.77 -4.32
C GLY A 245 -7.90 2.74 -4.42
N ILE A 246 -8.18 1.54 -4.94
CA ILE A 246 -7.15 0.52 -5.15
C ILE A 246 -6.04 1.00 -6.09
N ASP A 247 -6.40 1.63 -7.21
CA ASP A 247 -5.41 2.14 -8.17
C ASP A 247 -4.48 3.17 -7.53
N TYR A 248 -5.03 4.04 -6.68
CA TYR A 248 -4.25 5.01 -5.93
C TYR A 248 -3.28 4.32 -4.97
N LEU A 249 -3.74 3.33 -4.20
CA LEU A 249 -2.90 2.60 -3.25
C LEU A 249 -1.73 1.93 -3.95
N VAL A 250 -1.99 1.23 -5.06
CA VAL A 250 -0.97 0.53 -5.84
C VAL A 250 0.00 1.51 -6.49
N ARG A 251 -0.50 2.59 -7.12
CA ARG A 251 0.36 3.60 -7.73
C ARG A 251 1.33 4.20 -6.70
N ASP A 252 0.83 4.53 -5.51
CA ASP A 252 1.69 5.07 -4.45
C ASP A 252 2.73 4.04 -3.96
N MET A 253 2.39 2.74 -3.93
CA MET A 253 3.36 1.68 -3.65
C MET A 253 4.46 1.61 -4.71
N VAL A 254 4.10 1.73 -6.00
CA VAL A 254 5.06 1.73 -7.11
C VAL A 254 5.96 2.96 -7.05
N GLU A 255 5.38 4.15 -6.95
CA GLU A 255 6.11 5.44 -6.91
C GLU A 255 7.11 5.49 -5.74
N LYS A 256 6.72 4.96 -4.57
CA LYS A 256 7.57 4.92 -3.38
C LYS A 256 8.45 3.68 -3.28
N ARG A 257 8.41 2.77 -4.27
CA ARG A 257 9.17 1.51 -4.28
C ARG A 257 8.93 0.70 -2.99
N GLN A 258 7.65 0.53 -2.64
CA GLN A 258 7.19 -0.15 -1.43
C GLN A 258 6.73 -1.59 -1.69
N GLY A 259 6.85 -2.09 -2.93
CA GLY A 259 6.74 -3.52 -3.21
C GLY A 259 7.93 -4.32 -2.69
N ASN A 260 7.76 -5.64 -2.62
CA ASN A 260 8.81 -6.60 -2.32
C ASN A 260 9.62 -6.36 -1.02
N ARG A 261 8.97 -5.84 0.04
CA ARG A 261 9.57 -5.65 1.37
C ARG A 261 9.54 -6.94 2.17
#